data_AF-A0A6I3CND2-F1
#
_entry.id   AF-A0A6I3CND2-F1
#
_cell.length_a   1.000
_cell.length_b   1.000
_cell.length_c   1.000
_cell.angle_alpha   90.00
_cell.angle_beta   90.00
_cell.angle_gamma   90.00
#
_symmetry.space_group_name_H-M   'P 1'
#
loop_
_entity.id
_entity.type
_entity.pdbx_description
1 polymer ?
#
loop_
_entity_poly.entity_id
_entity_poly.type
_entity_poly.pdbx_seq_one_letter_code
_entity_poly.pdbx_strand_id
1 'polypeptide(L)'
;MKKLIILLVALFSFVSLPSATAADVSVVLTEPTHRQIDGVFIDDELIPLLAFDGRLGQLVFNPPRGNRNWLIDPQLIEEVTSMTSDYKIANGDQGAGSEVAKTWLNQLTAITRGDRISAMPYGNPSGYWISKLAANEKDFYLQFGAKRLTAILGRQVSQLEQYPNNSALKVDYLTLQAFKKSQSILKINKLYMDPEEIEKFQAQSAAVFHPNLANGHRTLLGLDLITSTQLLSDRLRVAP
;
A
#
# COMPACT_ATOMS: atom_id res chain seq x y z
N MET A 1 83.00 -14.01 -18.08
CA MET A 1 82.50 -12.77 -18.70
C MET A 1 80.99 -12.89 -18.86
N LYS A 2 80.25 -11.92 -18.32
CA LYS A 2 78.83 -12.00 -17.92
C LYS A 2 77.89 -11.94 -19.13
N LYS A 3 76.88 -12.82 -19.19
CA LYS A 3 75.73 -12.69 -20.09
C LYS A 3 74.63 -11.95 -19.34
N LEU A 4 74.22 -10.79 -19.84
CA LEU A 4 73.15 -9.96 -19.28
C LEU A 4 71.86 -10.27 -20.05
N ILE A 5 70.88 -10.90 -19.39
CA ILE A 5 69.52 -11.07 -19.91
C ILE A 5 68.70 -9.92 -19.32
N ILE A 6 68.20 -9.04 -20.18
CA ILE A 6 67.32 -7.93 -19.78
C ILE A 6 65.89 -8.47 -19.75
N LEU A 7 65.32 -8.57 -18.54
CA LEU A 7 63.93 -8.93 -18.32
C LEU A 7 63.09 -7.64 -18.38
N LEU A 8 62.24 -7.50 -19.40
CA LEU A 8 61.32 -6.37 -19.52
C LEU A 8 60.04 -6.69 -18.75
N VAL A 9 59.92 -6.17 -17.51
CA VAL A 9 58.69 -6.30 -16.72
C VAL A 9 57.71 -5.22 -17.15
N ALA A 10 56.68 -5.61 -17.89
CA ALA A 10 55.55 -4.73 -18.20
C ALA A 10 54.67 -4.59 -16.95
N LEU A 11 54.74 -3.42 -16.30
CA LEU A 11 53.92 -3.06 -15.16
C LEU A 11 52.50 -2.72 -15.65
N PHE A 12 51.59 -3.70 -15.63
CA PHE A 12 50.17 -3.47 -15.88
C PHE A 12 49.56 -2.76 -14.66
N SER A 13 49.43 -1.44 -14.73
CA SER A 13 48.61 -0.67 -13.80
C SER A 13 47.14 -0.98 -14.06
N PHE A 14 46.55 -1.86 -13.26
CA PHE A 14 45.09 -2.03 -13.18
C PHE A 14 44.50 -0.76 -12.55
N VAL A 15 44.17 0.22 -13.40
CA VAL A 15 43.30 1.34 -13.01
C VAL A 15 41.90 0.76 -12.88
N SER A 16 41.43 0.55 -11.65
CA SER A 16 40.04 0.26 -11.36
C SER A 16 39.20 1.46 -11.80
N LEU A 17 38.62 1.38 -12.99
CA LEU A 17 37.61 2.34 -13.42
C LEU A 17 36.45 2.26 -12.42
N PRO A 18 35.97 3.38 -11.86
CA PRO A 18 34.77 3.37 -11.04
C PRO A 18 33.62 2.85 -11.90
N SER A 19 33.01 1.74 -11.49
CA SER A 19 31.78 1.26 -12.09
C SER A 19 30.70 2.31 -11.83
N ALA A 20 30.19 2.91 -12.91
CA ALA A 20 29.02 3.77 -12.82
C ALA A 20 27.83 2.92 -12.36
N THR A 21 27.46 3.03 -11.09
CA THR A 21 26.22 2.44 -10.58
C THR A 21 25.06 3.30 -11.08
N ALA A 22 24.07 2.66 -11.73
CA ALA A 22 22.84 3.35 -12.07
C ALA A 22 22.18 3.85 -10.77
N ALA A 23 21.75 5.11 -10.75
CA ALA A 23 21.05 5.66 -9.61
C ALA A 23 19.77 4.85 -9.35
N ASP A 24 19.50 4.53 -8.08
CA ASP A 24 18.26 3.88 -7.69
C ASP A 24 17.10 4.87 -7.85
N VAL A 25 16.03 4.44 -8.53
CA VAL A 25 14.82 5.24 -8.78
C VAL A 25 13.65 4.63 -7.99
N SER A 26 13.05 5.44 -7.12
CA SER A 26 11.87 5.01 -6.36
C SER A 26 10.61 5.14 -7.21
N VAL A 27 9.80 4.08 -7.25
CA VAL A 27 8.47 4.07 -7.89
C VAL A 27 7.43 3.80 -6.81
N VAL A 28 6.56 4.78 -6.54
CA VAL A 28 5.57 4.70 -5.46
C VAL A 28 4.17 4.43 -6.03
N LEU A 29 3.61 3.27 -5.69
CA LEU A 29 2.26 2.85 -6.05
C LEU A 29 1.35 2.89 -4.83
N THR A 30 0.53 3.94 -4.75
CA THR A 30 -0.46 4.15 -3.68
C THR A 30 -1.60 5.02 -4.22
N GLU A 31 -2.78 4.83 -3.66
CA GLU A 31 -4.00 5.58 -3.94
C GLU A 31 -4.90 5.50 -2.69
N PRO A 32 -5.66 6.55 -2.34
CA PRO A 32 -6.72 6.40 -1.35
C PRO A 32 -7.68 5.28 -1.74
N THR A 33 -8.18 4.55 -0.76
CA THR A 33 -9.13 3.44 -1.00
C THR A 33 -10.37 3.92 -1.75
N HIS A 34 -10.81 3.14 -2.73
CA HIS A 34 -12.11 3.29 -3.40
C HIS A 34 -13.13 2.27 -2.88
N ARG A 35 -12.90 1.71 -1.68
CA ARG A 35 -13.77 0.72 -1.05
C ARG A 35 -14.12 1.11 0.37
N GLN A 36 -15.33 0.72 0.75
CA GLN A 36 -15.76 0.68 2.14
C GLN A 36 -15.06 -0.45 2.89
N ILE A 37 -15.11 -0.42 4.23
CA ILE A 37 -14.50 -1.42 5.11
C ILE A 37 -15.03 -2.83 4.82
N ASP A 38 -16.33 -2.95 4.51
CA ASP A 38 -16.96 -4.22 4.13
C ASP A 38 -16.50 -4.74 2.75
N GLY A 39 -15.83 -3.91 1.97
CA GLY A 39 -15.29 -4.22 0.66
C GLY A 39 -16.18 -3.86 -0.51
N VAL A 40 -17.32 -3.19 -0.31
CA VAL A 40 -18.11 -2.61 -1.41
C VAL A 40 -17.34 -1.44 -2.02
N PHE A 41 -17.31 -1.34 -3.35
CA PHE A 41 -16.69 -0.20 -4.02
C PHE A 41 -17.53 1.06 -3.85
N ILE A 42 -16.90 2.18 -3.55
CA ILE A 42 -17.54 3.49 -3.42
C ILE A 42 -17.89 4.02 -4.81
N ASP A 43 -16.98 3.84 -5.75
CA ASP A 43 -17.03 4.39 -7.10
C ASP A 43 -16.14 3.56 -8.06
N ASP A 44 -16.11 3.97 -9.32
CA ASP A 44 -15.29 3.41 -10.39
C ASP A 44 -14.12 4.35 -10.79
N GLU A 45 -13.78 5.34 -9.95
CA GLU A 45 -12.76 6.35 -10.26
C GLU A 45 -11.34 5.78 -10.31
N LEU A 46 -11.12 4.55 -9.83
CA LEU A 46 -9.84 3.84 -9.98
C LEU A 46 -9.58 3.44 -11.45
N ILE A 47 -10.62 3.25 -12.27
CA ILE A 47 -10.50 2.85 -13.70
C ILE A 47 -9.60 3.80 -14.51
N PRO A 48 -9.88 5.11 -14.59
CA PRO A 48 -9.04 6.04 -15.35
C PRO A 48 -7.63 6.19 -14.77
N LEU A 49 -7.41 5.88 -13.50
CA LEU A 49 -6.07 5.92 -12.90
C LEU A 49 -5.19 4.75 -13.36
N LEU A 50 -5.79 3.57 -13.54
CA LEU A 50 -5.13 2.34 -13.99
C LEU A 50 -4.92 2.28 -15.51
N ALA A 51 -5.71 3.03 -16.29
CA ALA A 51 -5.58 3.12 -17.73
C ALA A 51 -4.15 3.51 -18.16
N PHE A 52 -3.74 3.15 -19.38
CA PHE A 52 -2.36 3.33 -19.87
C PHE A 52 -1.79 4.74 -19.65
N ASP A 53 -2.62 5.76 -19.89
CA ASP A 53 -2.30 7.17 -19.72
C ASP A 53 -2.60 7.74 -18.33
N GLY A 54 -3.30 6.96 -17.50
CA GLY A 54 -3.62 7.27 -16.11
C GLY A 54 -2.38 7.35 -15.21
N ARG A 55 -2.54 8.01 -14.06
CA ARG A 55 -1.43 8.25 -13.12
C ARG A 55 -0.75 6.95 -12.66
N LEU A 56 -1.51 5.91 -12.33
CA LEU A 56 -0.98 4.60 -11.92
C LEU A 56 -0.56 3.76 -13.13
N GLY A 57 -1.24 3.92 -14.27
CA GLY A 57 -0.85 3.28 -15.52
C GLY A 57 0.52 3.74 -16.01
N GLN A 58 0.81 5.04 -16.03
CA GLN A 58 2.12 5.54 -16.45
C GLN A 58 3.27 4.95 -15.64
N LEU A 59 3.08 4.75 -14.34
CA LEU A 59 4.10 4.14 -13.47
C LEU A 59 4.36 2.66 -13.81
N VAL A 60 3.38 1.96 -14.36
CA VAL A 60 3.42 0.50 -14.61
C VAL A 60 3.71 0.16 -16.07
N PHE A 61 3.12 0.88 -17.01
CA PHE A 61 3.33 0.72 -18.44
C PHE A 61 4.60 1.44 -18.93
N ASN A 62 4.92 2.61 -18.37
CA ASN A 62 6.06 3.43 -18.77
C ASN A 62 6.93 3.83 -17.55
N PRO A 63 7.39 2.87 -16.73
CA PRO A 63 8.18 3.18 -15.56
C PRO A 63 9.48 3.92 -15.92
N PRO A 64 10.04 4.70 -14.98
CA PRO A 64 11.35 5.30 -15.18
C PRO A 64 12.42 4.23 -15.46
N ARG A 65 13.44 4.61 -16.24
CA ARG A 65 14.59 3.76 -16.53
C ARG A 65 15.56 3.75 -15.33
N GLY A 66 16.27 2.64 -15.16
CA GLY A 66 17.30 2.49 -14.11
C GLY A 66 16.98 1.36 -13.13
N ASN A 67 17.71 1.33 -12.02
CA ASN A 67 17.49 0.37 -10.94
C ASN A 67 16.28 0.80 -10.12
N ARG A 68 15.13 0.20 -10.37
CA ARG A 68 13.89 0.59 -9.69
C ARG A 68 13.76 -0.07 -8.33
N ASN A 69 13.30 0.71 -7.36
CA ASN A 69 12.80 0.23 -6.08
C ASN A 69 11.32 0.59 -5.97
N TRP A 70 10.46 -0.42 -5.91
CA TRP A 70 9.01 -0.22 -5.86
C TRP A 70 8.52 -0.15 -4.43
N LEU A 71 7.86 0.95 -4.08
CA LEU A 71 7.12 1.09 -2.83
C LEU A 71 5.65 0.88 -3.15
N ILE A 72 5.09 -0.25 -2.71
CA ILE A 72 3.74 -0.65 -3.11
C ILE A 72 2.83 -0.69 -1.89
N ASP A 73 1.73 0.03 -1.98
CA ASP A 73 0.61 -0.06 -1.05
C ASP A 73 -0.20 -1.34 -1.32
N PRO A 74 -0.22 -2.31 -0.39
CA PRO A 74 -0.97 -3.54 -0.58
C PRO A 74 -2.48 -3.31 -0.67
N GLN A 75 -3.03 -2.27 -0.05
CA GLN A 75 -4.47 -1.99 -0.13
C GLN A 75 -4.87 -1.72 -1.59
N LEU A 76 -4.10 -0.87 -2.29
CA LEU A 76 -4.30 -0.61 -3.71
C LEU A 76 -4.29 -1.93 -4.52
N ILE A 77 -3.34 -2.83 -4.28
CA ILE A 77 -3.25 -4.07 -5.06
C ILE A 77 -4.45 -5.00 -4.78
N GLU A 78 -4.93 -5.08 -3.55
CA GLU A 78 -6.13 -5.86 -3.21
C GLU A 78 -7.39 -5.28 -3.86
N GLU A 79 -7.49 -3.96 -3.98
CA GLU A 79 -8.59 -3.27 -4.66
C GLU A 79 -8.59 -3.58 -6.15
N VAL A 80 -7.45 -3.39 -6.82
CA VAL A 80 -7.32 -3.71 -8.24
C VAL A 80 -7.56 -5.21 -8.47
N THR A 81 -7.10 -6.08 -7.57
CA THR A 81 -7.40 -7.52 -7.63
C THR A 81 -8.90 -7.79 -7.54
N SER A 82 -9.60 -7.10 -6.64
CA SER A 82 -11.05 -7.24 -6.48
C SER A 82 -11.81 -6.75 -7.71
N MET A 83 -11.32 -5.72 -8.41
CA MET A 83 -11.90 -5.25 -9.67
C MET A 83 -11.81 -6.30 -10.80
N THR A 84 -10.91 -7.30 -10.73
CA THR A 84 -10.75 -8.30 -11.81
C THR A 84 -11.94 -9.25 -11.95
N SER A 85 -12.76 -9.38 -10.92
CA SER A 85 -14.01 -10.15 -10.92
C SER A 85 -15.20 -9.21 -11.06
N ASP A 86 -16.40 -9.75 -11.24
CA ASP A 86 -17.62 -8.93 -11.20
C ASP A 86 -17.74 -8.27 -9.82
N TYR A 87 -18.01 -6.96 -9.81
CA TYR A 87 -18.21 -6.20 -8.59
C TYR A 87 -19.32 -5.15 -8.80
N LYS A 88 -19.85 -4.65 -7.68
CA LYS A 88 -20.81 -3.55 -7.66
C LYS A 88 -20.21 -2.35 -6.94
N ILE A 89 -20.62 -1.17 -7.37
CA ILE A 89 -20.36 0.07 -6.64
C ILE A 89 -21.54 0.40 -5.72
N ALA A 90 -21.35 1.32 -4.78
CA ALA A 90 -22.25 1.55 -3.65
C ALA A 90 -23.69 1.95 -4.03
N ASN A 91 -23.89 2.49 -5.24
CA ASN A 91 -25.23 2.83 -5.75
C ASN A 91 -25.98 1.62 -6.35
N GLY A 92 -25.34 0.44 -6.43
CA GLY A 92 -25.90 -0.80 -6.95
C GLY A 92 -25.55 -1.11 -8.42
N ASP A 93 -24.91 -0.17 -9.12
CA ASP A 93 -24.48 -0.36 -10.51
C ASP A 93 -23.34 -1.39 -10.60
N GLN A 94 -23.25 -2.05 -11.76
CA GLN A 94 -22.16 -2.97 -12.07
C GLN A 94 -20.89 -2.17 -12.34
N GLY A 95 -19.78 -2.61 -11.74
CA GLY A 95 -18.47 -2.05 -12.00
C GLY A 95 -17.95 -2.38 -13.39
N ALA A 96 -17.25 -1.45 -14.01
CA ALA A 96 -16.76 -1.58 -15.39
C ALA A 96 -15.24 -1.87 -15.48
N GLY A 97 -14.56 -2.06 -14.36
CA GLY A 97 -13.10 -2.03 -14.27
C GLY A 97 -12.34 -3.33 -14.52
N SER A 98 -13.03 -4.45 -14.81
CA SER A 98 -12.39 -5.78 -14.85
C SER A 98 -11.24 -5.90 -15.84
N GLU A 99 -11.43 -5.43 -17.07
CA GLU A 99 -10.41 -5.56 -18.12
C GLU A 99 -9.19 -4.65 -17.88
N VAL A 100 -9.41 -3.41 -17.41
CA VAL A 100 -8.30 -2.50 -17.07
C VAL A 100 -7.50 -3.03 -15.88
N ALA A 101 -8.18 -3.58 -14.87
CA ALA A 101 -7.54 -4.14 -13.69
C ALA A 101 -6.67 -5.36 -14.03
N LYS A 102 -7.19 -6.30 -14.83
CA LYS A 102 -6.41 -7.47 -15.31
C LYS A 102 -5.18 -7.02 -16.10
N THR A 103 -5.36 -6.07 -17.02
CA THR A 103 -4.27 -5.57 -17.85
C THR A 103 -3.19 -4.91 -17.00
N TRP A 104 -3.58 -4.06 -16.04
CA TRP A 104 -2.67 -3.37 -15.15
C TRP A 104 -1.92 -4.31 -14.22
N LEU A 105 -2.58 -5.31 -13.61
CA LEU A 105 -1.94 -6.31 -12.74
C LEU A 105 -0.98 -7.23 -13.50
N ASN A 106 -1.33 -7.62 -14.73
CA ASN A 106 -0.45 -8.40 -15.59
C ASN A 106 0.82 -7.62 -15.91
N GLN A 107 0.68 -6.34 -16.24
CA GLN A 107 1.83 -5.48 -16.52
C GLN A 107 2.66 -5.23 -15.27
N LEU A 108 2.04 -4.96 -14.11
CA LEU A 108 2.73 -4.80 -12.83
C LEU A 108 3.59 -6.04 -12.53
N THR A 109 2.99 -7.22 -12.63
CA THR A 109 3.68 -8.50 -12.42
C THR A 109 4.87 -8.68 -13.35
N ALA A 110 4.71 -8.33 -14.64
CA ALA A 110 5.76 -8.45 -15.62
C ALA A 110 6.93 -7.48 -15.34
N ILE A 111 6.61 -6.22 -15.03
CA ILE A 111 7.60 -5.16 -14.92
C ILE A 111 8.38 -5.21 -13.60
N THR A 112 7.82 -5.77 -12.53
CA THR A 112 8.47 -5.88 -11.21
C THR A 112 9.18 -7.21 -10.96
N ARG A 113 9.19 -8.14 -11.92
CA ARG A 113 9.69 -9.52 -11.73
C ARG A 113 11.11 -9.56 -11.16
N GLY A 114 12.01 -8.74 -11.68
CA GLY A 114 13.41 -8.66 -11.24
C GLY A 114 13.72 -7.49 -10.30
N ASP A 115 12.74 -6.64 -10.01
CA ASP A 115 12.96 -5.41 -9.25
C ASP A 115 12.79 -5.63 -7.74
N ARG A 116 13.43 -4.75 -6.96
CA ARG A 116 13.23 -4.67 -5.51
C ARG A 116 11.83 -4.12 -5.23
N ILE A 117 11.12 -4.76 -4.31
CA ILE A 117 9.82 -4.31 -3.82
C ILE A 117 9.90 -4.19 -2.30
N SER A 118 9.38 -3.09 -1.78
CA SER A 118 9.08 -2.89 -0.36
C SER A 118 7.61 -2.56 -0.19
N ALA A 119 6.99 -3.16 0.82
CA ALA A 119 5.61 -2.90 1.18
C ALA A 119 5.49 -1.60 1.97
N MET A 120 4.57 -0.74 1.54
CA MET A 120 4.12 0.41 2.33
C MET A 120 3.23 -0.08 3.48
N PRO A 121 3.05 0.71 4.56
CA PRO A 121 2.02 0.41 5.54
C PRO A 121 0.65 0.32 4.84
N TYR A 122 -0.17 -0.64 5.22
CA TYR A 122 -1.45 -0.91 4.55
C TYR A 122 -2.34 0.33 4.50
N GLY A 123 -2.71 0.76 3.29
CA GLY A 123 -3.53 1.96 3.05
C GLY A 123 -2.79 3.28 3.24
N ASN A 124 -1.46 3.23 3.34
CA ASN A 124 -0.54 4.37 3.44
C ASN A 124 -1.05 5.53 4.34
N PRO A 125 -1.48 5.26 5.59
CA PRO A 125 -1.94 6.32 6.47
C PRO A 125 -0.80 7.25 6.86
N SER A 126 -1.11 8.50 7.19
CA SER A 126 -0.11 9.42 7.75
C SER A 126 0.47 8.90 9.07
N GLY A 127 1.79 8.71 9.10
CA GLY A 127 2.53 8.30 10.29
C GLY A 127 2.40 9.27 11.46
N TYR A 128 2.11 10.56 11.20
CA TYR A 128 1.79 11.53 12.25
C TYR A 128 0.51 11.14 12.99
N TRP A 129 -0.56 10.84 12.24
CA TRP A 129 -1.86 10.52 12.84
C TRP A 129 -1.82 9.17 13.53
N ILE A 130 -1.16 8.16 12.94
CA ILE A 130 -0.96 6.87 13.61
C ILE A 130 -0.17 7.04 14.91
N SER A 131 0.96 7.75 14.89
CA SER A 131 1.76 7.97 16.10
C SER A 131 0.98 8.74 17.18
N LYS A 132 0.08 9.65 16.78
CA LYS A 132 -0.71 10.46 17.71
C LYS A 132 -1.90 9.73 18.33
N LEU A 133 -2.54 8.83 17.57
CA LEU A 133 -3.82 8.24 17.94
C LEU A 133 -3.75 6.73 18.24
N ALA A 134 -2.76 6.04 17.71
CA ALA A 134 -2.58 4.60 17.82
C ALA A 134 -1.09 4.24 17.88
N ALA A 135 -0.33 4.89 18.77
CA ALA A 135 1.13 4.75 18.85
C ALA A 135 1.60 3.29 18.99
N ASN A 136 0.86 2.48 19.75
CA ASN A 136 1.18 1.05 19.96
C ASN A 136 0.92 0.18 18.73
N GLU A 137 0.18 0.69 17.75
CA GLU A 137 -0.21 -0.02 16.52
C GLU A 137 0.65 0.43 15.33
N LYS A 138 1.69 1.24 15.55
CA LYS A 138 2.54 1.76 14.48
C LYS A 138 3.19 0.63 13.68
N ASP A 139 3.75 -0.37 14.37
CA ASP A 139 4.43 -1.49 13.70
C ASP A 139 3.44 -2.42 13.03
N PHE A 140 2.20 -2.51 13.56
CA PHE A 140 1.15 -3.32 12.98
C PHE A 140 0.90 -2.97 11.51
N TYR A 141 0.71 -1.69 11.14
CA TYR A 141 0.39 -1.33 9.75
C TYR A 141 1.53 -1.64 8.78
N LEU A 142 2.79 -1.49 9.21
CA LEU A 142 3.98 -1.82 8.42
C LEU A 142 4.10 -3.34 8.20
N GLN A 143 3.98 -4.11 9.28
CA GLN A 143 4.09 -5.57 9.25
C GLN A 143 2.93 -6.20 8.49
N PHE A 144 1.71 -5.71 8.74
CA PHE A 144 0.53 -6.14 8.03
C PHE A 144 0.65 -5.81 6.53
N GLY A 145 1.16 -4.62 6.18
CA GLY A 145 1.41 -4.27 4.79
C GLY A 145 2.34 -5.27 4.08
N ALA A 146 3.48 -5.61 4.71
CA ALA A 146 4.40 -6.62 4.17
C ALA A 146 3.80 -8.02 4.11
N LYS A 147 3.03 -8.43 5.14
CA LYS A 147 2.29 -9.69 5.18
C LYS A 147 1.34 -9.80 3.97
N ARG A 148 0.52 -8.77 3.74
CA ARG A 148 -0.45 -8.76 2.64
C ARG A 148 0.23 -8.73 1.28
N LEU A 149 1.21 -7.87 1.07
CA LEU A 149 1.89 -7.80 -0.23
C LEU A 149 2.68 -9.09 -0.53
N THR A 150 3.26 -9.73 0.48
CA THR A 150 3.91 -11.04 0.33
C THR A 150 2.91 -12.10 -0.13
N ALA A 151 1.73 -12.14 0.49
CA ALA A 151 0.67 -13.08 0.11
C ALA A 151 0.19 -12.87 -1.33
N ILE A 152 -0.01 -11.60 -1.74
CA ILE A 152 -0.45 -11.23 -3.09
C ILE A 152 0.59 -11.61 -4.14
N LEU A 153 1.87 -11.29 -3.90
CA LEU A 153 2.92 -11.49 -4.90
C LEU A 153 3.51 -12.90 -4.91
N GLY A 154 3.16 -13.75 -3.93
CA GLY A 154 3.72 -15.10 -3.79
C GLY A 154 5.23 -15.11 -3.56
N ARG A 155 5.80 -14.01 -3.05
CA ARG A 155 7.24 -13.87 -2.77
C ARG A 155 7.47 -12.97 -1.57
N GLN A 156 8.55 -13.20 -0.84
CA GLN A 156 8.88 -12.41 0.34
C GLN A 156 9.10 -10.93 -0.04
N VAL A 157 8.43 -10.04 0.68
CA VAL A 157 8.57 -8.59 0.55
C VAL A 157 8.96 -7.98 1.90
N SER A 158 9.91 -7.06 1.90
CA SER A 158 10.30 -6.31 3.10
C SER A 158 9.30 -5.18 3.37
N GLN A 159 9.00 -4.93 4.64
CA GLN A 159 8.31 -3.69 5.04
C GLN A 159 9.26 -2.49 4.94
N LEU A 160 8.69 -1.29 4.89
CA LEU A 160 9.45 -0.07 5.13
C LEU A 160 9.82 0.11 6.60
N GLU A 161 10.95 0.78 6.86
CA GLU A 161 11.38 1.12 8.22
C GLU A 161 10.57 2.28 8.82
N GLN A 162 10.03 3.14 7.96
CA GLN A 162 9.30 4.35 8.35
C GLN A 162 8.07 4.55 7.46
N TYR A 163 7.12 5.30 7.99
CA TYR A 163 5.94 5.71 7.24
C TYR A 163 6.37 6.66 6.12
N PRO A 164 5.95 6.42 4.86
CA PRO A 164 6.29 7.25 3.71
C PRO A 164 5.86 8.71 3.88
N ASN A 165 4.74 8.95 4.56
CA ASN A 165 4.21 10.27 4.84
C ASN A 165 4.02 10.48 6.35
N ASN A 166 4.50 11.61 6.85
CA ASN A 166 4.36 12.03 8.26
C ASN A 166 3.68 13.40 8.39
N SER A 167 2.87 13.79 7.41
CA SER A 167 2.21 15.10 7.39
C SER A 167 1.08 15.18 8.42
N ALA A 168 1.02 16.27 9.18
CA ALA A 168 -0.10 16.62 10.06
C ALA A 168 -1.28 17.18 9.24
N LEU A 169 -1.86 16.32 8.39
CA LEU A 169 -2.95 16.68 7.48
C LEU A 169 -4.15 17.24 8.26
N LYS A 170 -4.87 18.20 7.68
CA LYS A 170 -6.13 18.69 8.27
C LYS A 170 -7.20 17.60 8.17
N VAL A 171 -7.56 17.04 9.31
CA VAL A 171 -8.63 16.04 9.45
C VAL A 171 -9.71 16.64 10.34
N ASP A 172 -10.98 16.46 9.94
CA ASP A 172 -12.11 16.97 10.72
C ASP A 172 -12.28 16.21 12.05
N TYR A 173 -12.94 16.85 13.00
CA TYR A 173 -13.11 16.31 14.35
C TYR A 173 -13.87 14.98 14.35
N LEU A 174 -14.89 14.82 13.50
CA LEU A 174 -15.71 13.62 13.46
C LEU A 174 -14.89 12.42 13.00
N THR A 175 -14.08 12.57 11.95
CA THR A 175 -13.16 11.51 11.48
C THR A 175 -12.15 11.11 12.56
N LEU A 176 -11.58 12.09 13.29
CA LEU A 176 -10.67 11.78 14.41
C LEU A 176 -11.36 10.98 15.52
N GLN A 177 -12.62 11.29 15.83
CA GLN A 177 -13.40 10.56 16.82
C GLN A 177 -13.82 9.18 16.32
N ALA A 178 -14.17 9.06 15.03
CA ALA A 178 -14.49 7.79 14.39
C ALA A 178 -13.33 6.81 14.56
N PHE A 179 -12.11 7.24 14.23
CA PHE A 179 -10.91 6.42 14.42
C PHE A 179 -10.65 6.07 15.89
N LYS A 180 -10.66 7.04 16.80
CA LYS A 180 -10.44 6.74 18.24
C LYS A 180 -11.47 5.74 18.80
N LYS A 181 -12.73 5.88 18.39
CA LYS A 181 -13.80 4.97 18.79
C LYS A 181 -13.59 3.59 18.20
N SER A 182 -13.22 3.48 16.91
CA SER A 182 -12.98 2.19 16.25
C SER A 182 -11.86 1.40 16.95
N GLN A 183 -10.75 2.06 17.27
CA GLN A 183 -9.63 1.47 18.01
C GLN A 183 -10.06 0.97 19.41
N SER A 184 -10.88 1.76 20.10
CA SER A 184 -11.37 1.42 21.44
C SER A 184 -12.33 0.23 21.41
N ILE A 185 -13.27 0.22 20.45
CA ILE A 185 -14.22 -0.87 20.25
C ILE A 185 -13.47 -2.13 19.83
N LEU A 186 -12.55 -2.06 18.87
CA LEU A 186 -11.78 -3.22 18.44
C LEU A 186 -11.02 -3.86 19.61
N LYS A 187 -10.37 -3.04 20.45
CA LYS A 187 -9.65 -3.53 21.64
C LYS A 187 -10.55 -4.29 22.62
N ILE A 188 -11.80 -3.86 22.79
CA ILE A 188 -12.79 -4.53 23.65
C ILE A 188 -13.30 -5.82 23.00
N ASN A 189 -13.49 -5.82 21.68
CA ASN A 189 -14.13 -6.90 20.94
C ASN A 189 -13.17 -8.03 20.53
N LYS A 190 -11.86 -7.77 20.46
CA LYS A 190 -10.86 -8.71 19.92
C LYS A 190 -10.83 -10.10 20.57
N LEU A 191 -11.37 -10.27 21.79
CA LEU A 191 -11.43 -11.59 22.45
C LEU A 191 -12.47 -12.52 21.83
N TYR A 192 -13.39 -11.98 21.03
CA TYR A 192 -14.54 -12.68 20.48
C TYR A 192 -14.58 -12.64 18.95
N MET A 193 -13.47 -12.25 18.31
CA MET A 193 -13.34 -12.10 16.88
C MET A 193 -12.28 -13.04 16.33
N ASP A 194 -12.40 -13.39 15.06
CA ASP A 194 -11.33 -14.08 14.36
C ASP A 194 -10.10 -13.16 14.22
N PRO A 195 -8.85 -13.66 14.39
CA PRO A 195 -7.65 -12.86 14.21
C PRO A 195 -7.57 -12.14 12.85
N GLU A 196 -8.00 -12.76 11.75
CA GLU A 196 -7.98 -12.13 10.43
C GLU A 196 -8.99 -10.98 10.35
N GLU A 197 -10.17 -11.13 10.95
CA GLU A 197 -11.16 -10.04 11.04
C GLU A 197 -10.61 -8.84 11.83
N ILE A 198 -9.89 -9.11 12.93
CA ILE A 198 -9.27 -8.06 13.76
C ILE A 198 -8.23 -7.28 12.96
N GLU A 199 -7.30 -8.00 12.34
CA GLU A 199 -6.22 -7.38 11.56
C GLU A 199 -6.80 -6.57 10.39
N LYS A 200 -7.77 -7.14 9.66
CA LYS A 200 -8.41 -6.47 8.52
C LYS A 200 -9.10 -5.17 8.96
N PHE A 201 -9.92 -5.22 10.00
CA PHE A 201 -10.62 -4.04 10.50
C PHE A 201 -9.63 -2.97 11.01
N GLN A 202 -8.60 -3.39 11.77
CA GLN A 202 -7.55 -2.48 12.25
C GLN A 202 -6.89 -1.76 11.07
N ALA A 203 -6.43 -2.51 10.07
CA ALA A 203 -5.72 -1.98 8.91
C ALA A 203 -6.58 -1.01 8.10
N GLN A 204 -7.82 -1.40 7.77
CA GLN A 204 -8.73 -0.57 6.97
C GLN A 204 -9.15 0.70 7.71
N SER A 205 -9.28 0.66 9.05
CA SER A 205 -9.72 1.83 9.82
C SER A 205 -8.80 3.05 9.67
N ALA A 206 -7.52 2.84 9.33
CA ALA A 206 -6.56 3.91 9.14
C ALA A 206 -6.62 4.59 7.76
N ALA A 207 -7.38 4.05 6.79
CA ALA A 207 -7.46 4.59 5.44
C ALA A 207 -7.93 6.06 5.39
N VAL A 208 -8.71 6.49 6.39
CA VAL A 208 -9.13 7.90 6.58
C VAL A 208 -7.96 8.89 6.70
N PHE A 209 -6.76 8.39 7.01
CA PHE A 209 -5.53 9.19 7.15
C PHE A 209 -4.60 9.13 5.93
N HIS A 210 -5.03 8.54 4.81
CA HIS A 210 -4.24 8.57 3.58
C HIS A 210 -3.96 10.04 3.15
N PRO A 211 -2.71 10.40 2.81
CA PRO A 211 -2.30 11.80 2.58
C PRO A 211 -2.99 12.47 1.40
N ASN A 212 -3.30 11.71 0.34
CA ASN A 212 -3.94 12.23 -0.86
C ASN A 212 -5.47 12.12 -0.83
N LEU A 213 -6.05 11.69 0.29
CA LEU A 213 -7.50 11.52 0.40
C LEU A 213 -8.20 12.89 0.39
N ALA A 214 -9.07 13.10 -0.59
CA ALA A 214 -9.86 14.31 -0.72
C ALA A 214 -10.83 14.48 0.46
N ASN A 215 -11.18 15.72 0.83
CA ASN A 215 -11.99 15.97 2.03
C ASN A 215 -13.37 15.30 1.97
N GLY A 216 -14.07 15.36 0.83
CA GLY A 216 -15.36 14.70 0.66
C GLY A 216 -15.27 13.18 0.79
N HIS A 217 -14.28 12.58 0.13
CA HIS A 217 -14.00 11.14 0.23
C HIS A 217 -13.63 10.75 1.68
N ARG A 218 -12.84 11.57 2.38
CA ARG A 218 -12.52 11.35 3.80
C ARG A 218 -13.77 11.35 4.68
N THR A 219 -14.70 12.27 4.45
CA THR A 219 -15.97 12.28 5.19
C THR A 219 -16.78 11.00 4.94
N LEU A 220 -16.85 10.51 3.69
CA LEU A 220 -17.51 9.25 3.37
C LEU A 220 -16.89 8.07 4.13
N LEU A 221 -15.56 7.92 4.07
CA LEU A 221 -14.85 6.87 4.81
C LEU A 221 -14.97 7.02 6.33
N GLY A 222 -15.03 8.25 6.84
CA GLY A 222 -15.29 8.51 8.26
C GLY A 222 -16.67 8.03 8.71
N LEU A 223 -17.71 8.24 7.88
CA LEU A 223 -19.07 7.75 8.14
C LEU A 223 -19.17 6.23 8.02
N ASP A 224 -18.50 5.64 7.02
CA ASP A 224 -18.38 4.20 6.88
C ASP A 224 -17.69 3.58 8.12
N LEU A 225 -16.58 4.18 8.58
CA LEU A 225 -15.89 3.74 9.78
C LEU A 225 -16.77 3.80 11.03
N ILE A 226 -17.59 4.85 11.19
CA ILE A 226 -18.56 4.96 12.28
C ILE A 226 -19.55 3.79 12.22
N THR A 227 -20.11 3.53 11.04
CA THR A 227 -21.13 2.49 10.82
C THR A 227 -20.54 1.10 11.07
N SER A 228 -19.39 0.80 10.47
CA SER A 228 -18.66 -0.45 10.65
C SER A 228 -18.24 -0.67 12.11
N THR A 229 -17.84 0.38 12.82
CA THR A 229 -17.55 0.30 14.27
C THR A 229 -18.80 0.00 15.08
N GLN A 230 -19.96 0.56 14.70
CA GLN A 230 -21.22 0.29 15.39
C GLN A 230 -21.65 -1.17 15.19
N LEU A 231 -21.60 -1.67 13.95
CA LEU A 231 -21.86 -3.07 13.64
C LEU A 231 -20.95 -4.01 14.43
N LEU A 232 -19.66 -3.68 14.52
CA LEU A 232 -18.71 -4.43 15.32
C LEU A 232 -19.11 -4.45 16.80
N SER A 233 -19.46 -3.29 17.36
CA SER A 233 -19.89 -3.18 18.75
C SER A 233 -21.18 -3.94 19.05
N ASP A 234 -22.10 -4.02 18.10
CA ASP A 234 -23.40 -4.66 18.30
C ASP A 234 -23.30 -6.19 18.28
N ARG A 235 -22.29 -6.79 17.61
CA ARG A 235 -22.07 -8.25 17.61
C ARG A 235 -22.00 -8.84 19.03
N LEU A 236 -21.37 -8.14 19.98
CA LEU A 236 -21.29 -8.61 21.37
C LEU A 236 -22.59 -8.52 22.16
N ARG A 237 -23.51 -7.63 21.77
CA ARG A 237 -24.82 -7.53 22.44
C ARG A 237 -25.71 -8.74 22.15
N VAL A 238 -25.40 -9.48 21.09
CA VAL A 238 -26.15 -10.64 20.63
C VAL A 238 -25.43 -11.97 20.94
N ALA A 239 -24.21 -11.91 21.49
CA ALA A 239 -23.51 -13.10 21.95
C ALA A 239 -24.17 -13.59 23.27
N PRO A 240 -24.61 -14.85 23.37
CA PRO A 240 -25.32 -15.40 24.52
C PRO A 240 -24.47 -15.49 25.80
#